data_AF-A0A7V2AUZ9-F1
#
_entry.id   AF-A0A7V2AUZ9-F1
#
_cell.length_a   1.000
_cell.length_b   1.000
_cell.length_c   1.000
_cell.angle_alpha   90.00
_cell.angle_beta   90.00
_cell.angle_gamma   90.00
#
_symmetry.space_group_name_H-M   'P 1'
#
loop_
_entity.id
_entity.type
_entity.pdbx_description
1 polymer ?
#
loop_
_entity_poly.entity_id
_entity_poly.type
_entity_poly.pdbx_seq_one_letter_code
_entity_poly.pdbx_strand_id
1 'polypeptide(L)' 'MFEKIVKFLKETRAEMKKVTWPTRDELVGSTKIVIIATLVVTLFIGVVDQILTLIIRRLLGW' A
#
# COMPACT_ATOMS: atom_id res chain seq x y z
N MET A 1 -26.70 -3.49 33.55
CA MET A 1 -26.02 -2.68 32.51
C MET A 1 -24.63 -3.23 32.19
N PHE A 2 -23.75 -3.40 33.20
CA PHE A 2 -22.38 -3.91 33.03
C PHE A 2 -22.28 -5.29 32.37
N GLU A 3 -23.16 -6.25 32.71
CA GLU A 3 -23.14 -7.59 32.08
C GLU A 3 -23.40 -7.56 30.57
N LYS A 4 -24.25 -6.64 30.08
CA LYS A 4 -24.51 -6.49 28.64
C LYS A 4 -23.27 -5.99 27.90
N ILE A 5 -22.51 -5.08 28.50
CA ILE A 5 -21.27 -4.52 27.92
C ILE A 5 -20.17 -5.59 27.86
N VAL A 6 -20.02 -6.38 28.93
CA VAL A 6 -19.05 -7.49 28.97
C VAL A 6 -19.40 -8.55 27.92
N LYS A 7 -20.70 -8.86 27.74
CA LYS A 7 -21.17 -9.79 26.71
C LYS A 7 -20.93 -9.24 25.29
N PHE A 8 -21.21 -7.95 25.06
CA PHE A 8 -20.92 -7.27 23.79
C PHE A 8 -19.43 -7.30 23.43
N LEU A 9 -18.53 -6.99 24.37
CA LEU A 9 -17.09 -7.06 24.13
C LEU A 9 -16.61 -8.48 23.83
N LYS A 10 -17.23 -9.49 24.45
CA LYS A 10 -16.92 -10.90 24.22
C LYS A 10 -17.38 -11.36 22.82
N GLU A 11 -18.54 -10.91 22.38
CA GLU A 11 -19.08 -11.15 21.03
C GLU A 11 -18.26 -10.41 19.96
N THR A 12 -17.92 -9.13 20.17
CA THR A 12 -17.03 -8.36 19.27
C THR A 12 -15.65 -8.99 19.15
N ARG A 13 -15.07 -9.50 20.25
CA ARG A 13 -13.79 -10.22 20.22
C ARG A 13 -13.90 -11.56 19.46
N ALA A 14 -15.06 -12.22 19.48
CA ALA A 14 -15.30 -13.44 18.73
C ALA A 14 -15.48 -13.17 17.22
N GLU A 15 -16.16 -12.08 16.84
CA GLU A 15 -16.27 -11.63 15.44
C GLU A 15 -14.93 -11.12 14.88
N MET A 16 -14.14 -10.40 15.71
CA MET A 16 -12.77 -9.98 15.36
C MET A 16 -11.82 -11.16 15.12
N LYS A 17 -12.14 -12.37 15.61
CA LYS A 17 -11.39 -13.60 15.29
C LYS A 17 -11.81 -14.24 13.96
N LYS A 18 -13.00 -13.91 13.42
CA LYS A 18 -13.41 -14.30 12.07
C LYS A 18 -12.83 -13.39 11.00
N VAL A 19 -12.38 -12.20 11.38
CA VAL A 19 -11.55 -11.36 10.50
C VAL A 19 -10.26 -12.14 10.27
N THR A 20 -10.10 -12.62 9.04
CA THR A 20 -8.91 -13.27 8.52
C THR A 20 -7.76 -12.28 8.56
N TRP A 21 -7.13 -12.14 9.73
CA TRP A 21 -5.91 -11.35 9.84
C TRP A 21 -4.85 -12.12 9.06
N PRO A 22 -4.29 -11.54 7.98
CA PRO A 22 -3.34 -12.23 7.13
C PRO A 22 -2.14 -12.66 7.99
N THR A 23 -1.64 -13.86 7.75
CA THR A 23 -0.45 -14.33 8.45
C THR A 23 0.75 -13.42 8.15
N ARG A 24 1.70 -13.30 9.09
CA ARG A 24 2.85 -12.38 8.96
C ARG A 24 3.60 -12.56 7.63
N ASP A 25 3.65 -13.79 7.11
CA ASP A 25 4.24 -14.11 5.82
C ASP A 25 3.48 -13.54 4.63
N GLU A 26 2.14 -13.50 4.65
CA GLU A 26 1.32 -12.91 3.58
C GLU A 26 1.46 -11.39 3.54
N LEU A 27 1.58 -10.76 4.72
CA LEU A 27 1.87 -9.33 4.84
C LEU A 27 3.22 -8.99 4.20
N VAL A 28 4.27 -9.74 4.55
CA VAL A 28 5.61 -9.52 4.00
C VAL A 28 5.67 -9.80 2.50
N GLY A 29 5.00 -10.85 2.03
CA GLY A 29 4.88 -11.18 0.61
C GLY A 29 4.20 -10.08 -0.19
N SER A 30 3.05 -9.59 0.30
CA SER A 30 2.29 -8.52 -0.36
C SER A 30 3.07 -7.20 -0.39
N THR A 31 3.71 -6.82 0.71
CA THR A 31 4.54 -5.60 0.77
C THR A 31 5.75 -5.69 -0.18
N LYS A 32 6.39 -6.85 -0.29
CA LYS A 32 7.52 -7.03 -1.23
C LYS A 32 7.12 -6.78 -2.68
N ILE A 33 5.95 -7.31 -3.09
CA ILE A 33 5.44 -7.11 -4.45
C ILE A 33 5.15 -5.62 -4.69
N VAL A 34 4.51 -4.94 -3.74
CA VAL A 34 4.23 -3.50 -3.85
C VAL A 34 5.51 -2.69 -4.00
N ILE A 35 6.54 -2.96 -3.18
CA ILE A 35 7.84 -2.27 -3.27
C ILE A 35 8.46 -2.42 -4.66
N ILE A 36 8.48 -3.64 -5.20
CA ILE A 36 9.05 -3.90 -6.52
C ILE A 36 8.24 -3.17 -7.61
N ALA A 37 6.90 -3.27 -7.55
CA ALA A 37 6.02 -2.61 -8.52
C ALA A 37 6.18 -1.09 -8.48
N THR A 38 6.22 -0.48 -7.30
CA THR A 38 6.43 0.96 -7.14
C THR A 38 7.79 1.40 -7.66
N LEU A 39 8.87 0.63 -7.41
CA LEU A 39 10.21 0.93 -7.94
C LEU A 39 10.25 0.94 -9.47
N VAL A 40 9.56 -0.01 -10.11
CA VAL A 40 9.49 -0.06 -11.59
C VAL A 40 8.74 1.16 -12.12
N VAL A 41 7.61 1.52 -11.50
CA VAL A 41 6.79 2.67 -11.92
C VAL A 41 7.56 3.99 -11.73
N THR A 42 8.23 4.18 -10.60
CA THR A 42 9.00 5.41 -10.35
C THR A 42 10.20 5.54 -11.28
N LEU A 43 10.89 4.44 -11.58
CA LEU A 43 11.97 4.44 -12.56
C LEU A 43 11.46 4.81 -13.95
N PHE A 44 10.34 4.23 -14.38
CA PHE A 44 9.75 4.54 -15.68
C PHE A 44 9.35 6.01 -15.78
N ILE A 45 8.58 6.52 -14.80
CA ILE A 45 8.16 7.93 -14.76
C ILE A 45 9.39 8.84 -14.73
N GLY A 46 10.39 8.53 -13.90
CA GLY A 46 11.63 9.31 -13.82
C GLY A 46 12.38 9.39 -15.15
N VAL A 47 12.48 8.29 -15.89
CA VAL A 47 13.08 8.29 -17.24
C VAL A 47 12.27 9.16 -18.21
N VAL A 48 10.95 9.03 -18.20
CA VAL A 48 10.06 9.83 -19.05
C VAL A 48 10.20 11.32 -18.73
N ASP A 49 10.23 11.70 -17.46
CA ASP A 49 10.39 13.09 -17.02
C ASP A 49 11.73 13.68 -17.46
N GLN A 50 12.82 12.90 -17.42
CA GLN A 50 14.13 13.33 -17.93
C GLN A 50 14.10 13.57 -19.44
N ILE A 51 13.48 12.67 -20.20
CA ILE A 51 13.33 12.79 -21.65
C ILE A 51 12.48 14.00 -22.02
N LEU A 52 11.34 14.16 -21.37
CA LEU A 52 10.45 15.31 -21.58
C LEU A 52 11.15 16.61 -21.22
N THR A 53 11.87 16.66 -20.10
CA THR A 53 12.62 17.86 -19.69
C THR A 53 13.70 18.20 -20.71
N LEU A 54 14.41 17.21 -21.27
CA LEU A 54 15.42 17.43 -22.31
C LEU A 54 14.80 17.99 -23.60
N ILE A 55 13.66 17.44 -24.02
CA ILE A 55 12.92 17.88 -25.21
C ILE A 55 12.38 19.30 -25.01
N ILE A 56 11.75 19.56 -23.87
CA ILE A 56 11.20 20.87 -23.51
C ILE A 56 12.31 21.91 -23.44
N ARG A 57 13.46 21.61 -22.82
CA ARG A 57 14.61 22.51 -22.79
C ARG A 57 15.09 22.88 -24.18
N ARG A 58 15.25 21.90 -25.08
CA ARG A 58 15.61 22.16 -26.48
C ARG A 58 14.57 22.96 -27.25
N LEU A 59 13.28 22.76 -26.99
CA LEU A 59 12.18 23.43 -27.69
C LEU A 59 11.94 24.86 -27.22
N LEU A 60 12.01 25.11 -25.90
CA LEU A 60 11.84 26.45 -25.31
C LEU A 60 13.02 27.39 -25.60
N GLY A 61 14.04 26.91 -26.30
CA GLY A 61 15.07 27.76 -26.91
C GLY A 61 16.09 28.32 -25.93
N TRP A 62 16.39 27.60 -24.84
CA TRP A 62 17.65 27.78 -24.11
C TRP A 62 18.65 26.69 -24.48
#